data_AF-A0AAN7HB98-F1
#
_entry.id   AF-A0AAN7HB98-F1
#
_cell.length_a   1.000
_cell.length_b   1.000
_cell.length_c   1.000
_cell.angle_alpha   90.00
_cell.angle_beta   90.00
_cell.angle_gamma   90.00
#
_symmetry.space_group_name_H-M   'P 1'
#
loop_
_entity.id
_entity.type
_entity.pdbx_description
1 polymer ?
#
loop_
_entity_poly.entity_id
_entity_poly.type
_entity_poly.pdbx_seq_one_letter_code
_entity_poly.pdbx_strand_id
1 'polypeptide(L)'
;MAFIHDTVDLLLSENKIRLATLNAKDASGQTPLHLVASFRYLLILRQLLNHGLDPSIRGADGRSTLHILLSSATHPHSEKLSPFNPRERERGIDEALFRRLLCAPVHGDTTTNNRSNQEDLVNLVNDPDSQGNTPLHLAAKAWLERSIAILLRLGGTPLARNHRRR
;
A
#
# COMPACT_ATOMS: atom_id res chain seq x y z
N MET A 1 -3.58 -21.10 -10.76
CA MET A 1 -4.06 -19.74 -10.42
C MET A 1 -3.85 -18.74 -11.58
N ALA A 2 -4.00 -19.13 -12.86
CA ALA A 2 -3.84 -18.20 -14.01
C ALA A 2 -5.11 -17.40 -14.31
N PHE A 3 -6.27 -17.94 -13.96
CA PHE A 3 -7.58 -17.40 -14.34
C PHE A 3 -7.86 -15.99 -13.80
N ILE A 4 -7.38 -15.66 -12.60
CA ILE A 4 -7.65 -14.35 -11.96
C ILE A 4 -6.76 -13.26 -12.58
N HIS A 5 -5.54 -13.61 -13.00
CA HIS A 5 -4.61 -12.69 -13.65
C HIS A 5 -5.15 -12.26 -15.02
N ASP A 6 -5.52 -13.25 -15.84
CA ASP A 6 -6.04 -12.99 -17.17
C ASP A 6 -7.33 -12.16 -17.10
N THR A 7 -8.23 -12.42 -16.14
CA THR A 7 -9.47 -11.65 -16.01
C THR A 7 -9.25 -10.20 -15.60
N VAL A 8 -8.27 -9.91 -14.75
CA VAL A 8 -7.96 -8.53 -14.35
C VAL A 8 -7.34 -7.78 -15.53
N ASP A 9 -6.41 -8.40 -16.24
CA ASP A 9 -5.81 -7.82 -17.43
C ASP A 9 -6.86 -7.62 -18.55
N LEU A 10 -7.82 -8.54 -18.70
CA LEU A 10 -8.94 -8.39 -19.64
C LEU A 10 -9.88 -7.25 -19.24
N LEU A 11 -10.23 -7.15 -17.94
CA LEU A 11 -11.09 -6.08 -17.41
C LEU A 11 -10.45 -4.69 -17.53
N LEU A 12 -9.13 -4.59 -17.38
CA LEU A 12 -8.38 -3.34 -17.50
C LEU A 12 -8.04 -2.99 -18.96
N SER A 13 -7.81 -3.98 -19.82
CA SER A 13 -7.51 -3.78 -21.25
C SER A 13 -8.75 -3.47 -22.10
N GLU A 14 -9.93 -3.97 -21.73
CA GLU A 14 -11.17 -3.68 -22.48
C GLU A 14 -11.68 -2.23 -22.31
N ASN A 15 -11.04 -1.39 -21.49
CA ASN A 15 -11.34 0.05 -21.34
C ASN A 15 -12.82 0.37 -21.02
N LYS A 16 -13.60 -0.64 -20.59
CA LYS A 16 -15.02 -0.49 -20.19
C LYS A 16 -15.17 0.10 -18.80
N ILE A 17 -14.11 0.05 -17.98
CA ILE A 17 -14.10 0.62 -16.62
C ILE A 17 -13.14 1.81 -16.63
N ARG A 18 -13.67 3.03 -16.49
CA ARG A 18 -12.85 4.25 -16.38
C ARG A 18 -11.96 4.16 -15.14
N LEU A 19 -10.73 4.69 -15.20
CA LEU A 19 -9.84 4.84 -14.03
C LEU A 19 -10.53 5.52 -12.84
N ALA A 20 -11.48 6.44 -13.11
CA ALA A 20 -12.32 7.07 -12.10
C ALA A 20 -13.18 6.08 -11.30
N THR A 21 -13.66 5.00 -11.93
CA THR A 21 -14.40 3.91 -11.26
C THR A 21 -13.46 3.05 -10.42
N LEU A 22 -12.18 2.96 -10.79
CA LEU A 22 -11.16 2.17 -10.07
C LEU A 22 -10.55 2.90 -8.87
N ASN A 23 -10.69 4.23 -8.81
CA ASN A 23 -10.42 5.03 -7.61
C ASN A 23 -11.67 5.24 -6.74
N ALA A 24 -12.84 4.74 -7.19
CA ALA A 24 -14.07 4.86 -6.42
C ALA A 24 -13.96 4.09 -5.10
N LYS A 25 -14.57 4.66 -4.07
CA LYS A 25 -14.67 4.03 -2.76
C LYS A 25 -15.95 3.21 -2.68
N ASP A 26 -15.86 2.03 -2.09
CA ASP A 26 -17.01 1.22 -1.73
C ASP A 26 -17.74 1.81 -0.49
N ALA A 27 -18.80 1.12 -0.03
CA ALA A 27 -19.57 1.55 1.14
C ALA A 27 -18.75 1.61 2.45
N SER A 28 -17.59 0.96 2.50
CA SER A 28 -16.64 1.01 3.62
C SER A 28 -15.53 2.06 3.42
N GLY A 29 -15.62 2.86 2.36
CA GLY A 29 -14.61 3.86 2.02
C GLY A 29 -13.37 3.28 1.34
N GLN A 30 -13.35 1.99 0.99
CA GLN A 30 -12.19 1.31 0.42
C GLN A 30 -12.18 1.39 -1.11
N THR A 31 -11.01 1.64 -1.68
CA THR A 31 -10.79 1.53 -3.13
C THR A 31 -10.41 0.09 -3.52
N PRO A 32 -10.53 -0.29 -4.80
CA PRO A 32 -9.97 -1.54 -5.31
C PRO A 32 -8.53 -1.84 -4.88
N LEU A 33 -7.66 -0.82 -4.80
CA LEU A 33 -6.29 -0.97 -4.29
C LEU A 33 -6.24 -1.42 -2.82
N HIS A 34 -7.12 -0.90 -1.98
CA HIS A 34 -7.25 -1.32 -0.57
C HIS A 34 -7.63 -2.80 -0.47
N LEU A 35 -8.59 -3.25 -1.29
CA LEU A 35 -9.05 -4.64 -1.29
C LEU A 35 -7.93 -5.60 -1.69
N VAL A 36 -7.24 -5.33 -2.80
CA VAL A 36 -6.13 -6.21 -3.24
C VAL A 36 -4.94 -6.20 -2.27
N ALA A 37 -4.69 -5.07 -1.60
CA ALA A 37 -3.68 -4.97 -0.55
C ALA A 37 -4.07 -5.80 0.69
N SER A 38 -5.34 -5.77 1.09
CA SER A 38 -5.88 -6.57 2.20
C SER A 38 -5.75 -8.07 1.95
N PHE A 39 -6.04 -8.52 0.71
CA PHE A 39 -5.85 -9.92 0.30
C PHE A 39 -4.41 -10.29 -0.05
N ARG A 40 -3.47 -9.33 0.00
CA ARG A 40 -2.05 -9.51 -0.35
C ARG A 40 -1.82 -10.04 -1.76
N TYR A 41 -2.67 -9.67 -2.71
CA TYR A 41 -2.50 -10.01 -4.12
C TYR A 41 -1.47 -9.09 -4.77
N LEU A 42 -0.19 -9.27 -4.42
CA LEU A 42 0.91 -8.37 -4.79
C LEU A 42 1.09 -8.22 -6.31
N LEU A 43 0.85 -9.28 -7.08
CA LEU A 43 0.95 -9.23 -8.54
C LEU A 43 -0.15 -8.34 -9.15
N ILE A 44 -1.40 -8.54 -8.72
CA ILE A 44 -2.54 -7.71 -9.12
C ILE A 44 -2.35 -6.27 -8.65
N LEU A 45 -1.86 -6.07 -7.42
CA LEU A 45 -1.55 -4.75 -6.87
C LEU A 45 -0.53 -4.02 -7.77
N ARG A 46 0.53 -4.69 -8.22
CA ARG A 46 1.51 -4.11 -9.15
C ARG A 46 0.91 -3.78 -10.51
N GLN A 47 0.07 -4.65 -11.05
CA GLN A 47 -0.64 -4.42 -12.31
C GLN A 47 -1.52 -3.17 -12.19
N LEU A 48 -2.35 -3.07 -11.16
CA LEU A 48 -3.20 -1.90 -10.92
C LEU A 48 -2.39 -0.61 -10.74
N LEU A 49 -1.26 -0.66 -10.03
CA LEU A 49 -0.34 0.47 -9.94
C LEU A 49 0.29 0.82 -11.29
N ASN A 50 0.48 -0.14 -12.21
CA ASN A 50 0.97 0.12 -13.58
C ASN A 50 -0.09 0.83 -14.43
N HIS A 51 -1.36 0.57 -14.16
CA HIS A 51 -2.47 1.24 -14.81
C HIS A 51 -2.77 2.64 -14.26
N GLY A 52 -1.97 3.13 -13.31
CA GLY A 52 -2.07 4.51 -12.79
C GLY A 52 -3.17 4.69 -11.74
N LEU A 53 -3.62 3.63 -11.08
CA LEU A 53 -4.49 3.77 -9.91
C LEU A 53 -3.76 4.51 -8.80
N ASP A 54 -4.49 5.36 -8.07
CA ASP A 54 -3.93 6.23 -7.05
C ASP A 54 -3.85 5.51 -5.68
N PRO A 55 -2.66 5.17 -5.18
CA PRO A 55 -2.50 4.47 -3.92
C PRO A 55 -2.61 5.38 -2.69
N SER A 56 -2.57 6.70 -2.89
CA SER A 56 -2.62 7.71 -1.83
C SER A 56 -4.04 7.89 -1.27
N ILE A 57 -5.06 7.46 -2.00
CA ILE A 57 -6.45 7.53 -1.57
C ILE A 57 -6.57 6.80 -0.23
N ARG A 58 -7.20 7.47 0.74
CA ARG A 58 -7.39 6.95 2.09
C ARG A 58 -8.77 6.32 2.26
N GLY A 59 -8.80 5.16 2.90
CA GLY A 59 -10.01 4.51 3.37
C GLY A 59 -10.75 5.29 4.46
N ALA A 60 -11.89 4.77 4.93
CA ALA A 60 -12.66 5.39 6.02
C ALA A 60 -11.83 5.55 7.31
N ASP A 61 -10.93 4.61 7.58
CA ASP A 61 -10.03 4.64 8.75
C ASP A 61 -8.83 5.60 8.58
N GLY A 62 -8.80 6.42 7.53
CA GLY A 62 -7.65 7.25 7.18
C GLY A 62 -6.41 6.46 6.71
N ARG A 63 -6.56 5.15 6.49
CA ARG A 63 -5.49 4.26 6.02
C ARG A 63 -5.33 4.35 4.52
N SER A 64 -4.10 4.52 4.05
CA SER A 64 -3.75 4.33 2.64
C SER A 64 -3.59 2.85 2.30
N THR A 65 -3.43 2.55 1.01
CA THR A 65 -3.14 1.19 0.51
C THR A 65 -1.95 0.55 1.23
N LEU A 66 -0.90 1.32 1.51
CA LEU A 66 0.30 0.83 2.20
C LEU A 66 0.01 0.43 3.66
N HIS A 67 -0.81 1.20 4.37
CA HIS A 67 -1.21 0.87 5.74
C HIS A 67 -1.95 -0.46 5.79
N ILE A 68 -2.89 -0.67 4.86
CA ILE A 68 -3.63 -1.92 4.76
C ILE A 68 -2.69 -3.07 4.45
N LEU A 69 -1.79 -2.92 3.47
CA LEU A 69 -0.82 -3.95 3.12
C LEU A 69 0.00 -4.42 4.33
N LEU A 70 0.52 -3.48 5.14
CA LEU A 70 1.29 -3.80 6.34
C LEU A 70 0.44 -4.43 7.44
N SER A 71 -0.79 -3.95 7.65
CA SER A 71 -1.70 -4.53 8.65
C SER A 71 -2.19 -5.92 8.27
N SER A 72 -2.35 -6.20 6.98
CA SER A 72 -2.87 -7.48 6.49
C SER A 72 -1.98 -8.65 6.86
N ALA A 73 -0.68 -8.39 6.99
CA ALA A 73 0.30 -9.38 7.42
C ALA A 73 0.03 -9.87 8.84
N THR A 74 -0.67 -9.10 9.68
CA THR A 74 -0.96 -9.43 11.10
C THR A 74 -2.22 -10.23 11.33
N HIS A 75 -3.05 -10.47 10.30
CA HIS A 75 -4.33 -11.14 10.53
C HIS A 75 -4.14 -12.60 11.01
N PRO A 76 -4.88 -13.02 12.03
CA PRO A 76 -4.69 -14.28 12.75
C PRO A 76 -5.13 -15.53 11.97
N HIS A 77 -5.47 -15.40 10.67
CA HIS A 77 -5.83 -16.56 9.85
C HIS A 77 -4.65 -17.53 9.62
N SER A 78 -3.44 -17.16 10.06
CA SER A 78 -2.24 -18.02 10.06
C SER A 78 -1.84 -18.57 11.43
N GLU A 79 -2.54 -18.26 12.53
CA GLU A 79 -2.13 -18.73 13.88
C GLU A 79 -2.21 -20.25 14.05
N LYS A 80 -2.84 -20.98 13.11
CA LYS A 80 -3.07 -22.42 13.24
C LYS A 80 -2.29 -23.36 12.33
N LEU A 81 -1.46 -22.92 11.37
CA LEU A 81 -0.93 -23.89 10.40
C LEU A 81 0.44 -23.68 9.75
N SER A 82 1.36 -22.88 10.26
CA SER A 82 2.75 -22.99 9.78
C SER A 82 3.78 -22.50 10.80
N PRO A 83 4.99 -23.10 10.82
CA PRO A 83 6.09 -22.54 11.56
C PRO A 83 6.28 -21.08 11.11
N PHE A 84 6.34 -20.19 12.09
CA PHE A 84 6.53 -18.75 11.92
C PHE A 84 7.70 -18.48 10.96
N ASN A 85 7.42 -18.26 9.68
CA ASN A 85 8.42 -17.97 8.67
C ASN A 85 8.28 -16.51 8.20
N PRO A 86 8.90 -15.56 8.92
CA PRO A 86 8.79 -14.13 8.62
C PRO A 86 9.25 -13.81 7.19
N ARG A 87 10.15 -14.63 6.62
CA ARG A 87 10.63 -14.46 5.24
C ARG A 87 9.53 -14.67 4.19
N GLU A 88 8.58 -15.57 4.42
CA GLU A 88 7.48 -15.83 3.48
C GLU A 88 6.37 -14.78 3.59
N ARG A 89 6.19 -14.20 4.79
CA ARG A 89 5.27 -13.07 4.99
C ARG A 89 5.66 -11.87 4.16
N GLU A 90 6.94 -11.66 3.85
CA GLU A 90 7.41 -10.53 3.04
C GLU A 90 7.68 -10.88 1.58
N ARG A 91 7.32 -12.10 1.13
CA ARG A 91 7.58 -12.54 -0.24
C ARG A 91 6.88 -11.63 -1.25
N GLY A 92 7.65 -11.05 -2.17
CA GLY A 92 7.15 -10.14 -3.21
C GLY A 92 6.96 -8.69 -2.74
N ILE A 93 7.28 -8.36 -1.49
CA ILE A 93 7.38 -6.98 -1.01
C ILE A 93 8.83 -6.49 -1.25
N ASP A 94 8.96 -5.42 -2.03
CA ASP A 94 10.24 -4.79 -2.36
C ASP A 94 10.15 -3.26 -2.26
N GLU A 95 11.30 -2.60 -2.33
CA GLU A 95 11.38 -1.14 -2.28
C GLU A 95 10.62 -0.49 -3.44
N ALA A 96 10.62 -1.10 -4.62
CA ALA A 96 9.90 -0.61 -5.79
C ALA A 96 8.39 -0.54 -5.54
N LEU A 97 7.79 -1.57 -4.92
CA LEU A 97 6.39 -1.56 -4.54
C LEU A 97 6.10 -0.46 -3.52
N PHE A 98 6.96 -0.30 -2.51
CA PHE A 98 6.78 0.72 -1.47
C PHE A 98 6.83 2.12 -2.07
N ARG A 99 7.82 2.41 -2.92
CA ARG A 99 7.92 3.69 -3.63
C ARG A 99 6.65 4.00 -4.42
N ARG A 100 6.09 3.01 -5.11
CA ARG A 100 4.86 3.19 -5.89
C ARG A 100 3.64 3.43 -5.02
N LEU A 101 3.51 2.70 -3.91
CA LEU A 101 2.45 2.91 -2.94
C LEU A 101 2.59 4.24 -2.18
N LEU A 102 3.80 4.80 -2.16
CA LEU A 102 4.16 6.10 -1.59
C LEU A 102 4.24 7.21 -2.64
N CYS A 103 3.71 7.01 -3.85
CA CYS A 103 3.55 8.10 -4.81
C CYS A 103 2.21 8.81 -4.59
N ALA A 104 2.25 10.14 -4.47
CA ALA A 104 1.09 11.01 -4.66
C ALA A 104 0.73 11.05 -6.15
N PRO A 105 -0.54 11.27 -6.51
CA PRO A 105 -0.99 11.01 -7.86
C PRO A 105 -0.44 12.01 -8.86
N VAL A 106 -0.05 11.49 -10.01
CA VAL A 106 0.28 12.29 -11.21
C VAL A 106 -1.05 12.75 -11.81
N HIS A 107 -1.79 13.63 -11.14
CA HIS A 107 -2.94 14.27 -11.79
C HIS A 107 -2.39 15.23 -12.83
N GLY A 108 -2.82 14.99 -14.07
CA GLY A 108 -2.41 15.74 -15.24
C GLY A 108 -2.70 17.23 -15.07
N ASP A 109 -1.65 17.99 -14.83
CA ASP A 109 -1.41 19.20 -15.58
C ASP A 109 0.08 19.25 -15.94
N THR A 110 0.31 19.25 -17.24
CA THR A 110 1.60 19.54 -17.87
C THR A 110 2.17 20.83 -17.30
N THR A 111 3.38 20.79 -16.71
CA THR A 111 4.48 21.80 -16.84
C THR A 111 5.48 21.85 -15.67
N THR A 112 5.31 21.11 -14.58
CA THR A 112 6.45 20.92 -13.64
C THR A 112 7.33 19.80 -14.14
N ASN A 113 8.04 20.10 -15.23
CA ASN A 113 9.30 19.45 -15.53
C ASN A 113 10.16 19.57 -14.26
N ASN A 114 10.68 18.42 -13.85
CA ASN A 114 11.71 18.24 -12.83
C ASN A 114 11.20 18.17 -11.38
N ARG A 115 11.63 17.10 -10.70
CA ARG A 115 11.71 16.97 -9.23
C ARG A 115 10.44 16.61 -8.45
N SER A 116 9.93 15.40 -8.65
CA SER A 116 9.28 14.61 -7.59
C SER A 116 10.32 14.26 -6.53
N ASN A 117 10.64 15.26 -5.69
CA ASN A 117 11.72 15.24 -4.73
C ASN A 117 11.49 14.17 -3.67
N GLN A 118 12.59 13.57 -3.22
CA GLN A 118 12.68 12.69 -2.05
C GLN A 118 11.84 13.19 -0.85
N GLU A 119 11.63 14.50 -0.72
CA GLU A 119 10.86 15.15 0.34
C GLU A 119 9.36 14.78 0.35
N ASP A 120 8.69 14.68 -0.80
CA ASP A 120 7.27 14.28 -0.86
C ASP A 120 7.10 12.80 -0.48
N LEU A 121 8.08 11.97 -0.85
CA LEU A 121 8.15 10.57 -0.43
C LEU A 121 8.37 10.43 1.08
N VAL A 122 9.22 11.29 1.66
CA VAL A 122 9.50 11.32 3.12
C VAL A 122 8.28 11.78 3.91
N ASN A 123 7.45 12.67 3.37
CA ASN A 123 6.19 13.04 4.02
C ASN A 123 5.23 11.85 4.02
N LEU A 124 5.02 11.23 2.85
CA LEU A 124 4.06 10.13 2.70
C LEU A 124 4.49 8.84 3.42
N VAL A 125 5.79 8.56 3.58
CA VAL A 125 6.27 7.41 4.38
C VAL A 125 6.01 7.57 5.87
N ASN A 126 5.78 8.81 6.32
CA ASN A 126 5.48 9.15 7.71
C ASN A 126 3.99 9.46 7.94
N ASP A 127 3.15 9.36 6.91
CA ASP A 127 1.73 9.66 7.01
C ASP A 127 1.05 8.78 8.06
N PRO A 128 0.39 9.35 9.07
CA PRO A 128 -0.31 8.55 10.08
C PRO A 128 -1.71 8.13 9.61
N ASP A 129 -2.15 6.94 10.05
CA ASP A 129 -3.56 6.55 10.03
C ASP A 129 -4.40 7.31 11.08
N SER A 130 -5.71 7.06 11.13
CA SER A 130 -6.61 7.66 12.14
C SER A 130 -6.20 7.41 13.59
N GLN A 131 -5.40 6.37 13.85
CA GLN A 131 -4.87 6.03 15.18
C GLN A 131 -3.49 6.63 15.42
N GLY A 132 -2.96 7.41 14.48
CA GLY A 132 -1.62 8.00 14.56
C GLY A 132 -0.49 7.02 14.22
N ASN A 133 -0.81 5.82 13.72
CA ASN A 133 0.21 4.86 13.33
C ASN A 133 0.76 5.25 11.97
N THR A 134 2.05 5.52 11.91
CA THR A 134 2.79 5.57 10.65
C THR A 134 2.93 4.16 10.05
N PRO A 135 3.26 4.04 8.76
CA PRO A 135 3.67 2.77 8.15
C PRO A 135 4.66 1.97 9.00
N LEU A 136 5.63 2.64 9.59
CA LEU A 136 6.66 2.00 10.41
C LEU A 136 6.09 1.39 11.70
N HIS A 137 5.08 2.01 12.32
CA HIS A 137 4.38 1.42 13.47
C HIS A 137 3.70 0.09 13.09
N LEU A 138 3.07 0.05 11.92
CA LEU A 138 2.37 -1.15 11.44
C LEU A 138 3.38 -2.25 11.07
N ALA A 139 4.47 -1.91 10.39
CA ALA A 139 5.53 -2.86 10.04
C ALA A 139 6.20 -3.45 11.29
N ALA A 140 6.46 -2.62 12.30
CA ALA A 140 7.00 -3.05 13.60
C ALA A 140 6.03 -3.98 14.33
N LYS A 141 4.74 -3.62 14.40
CA LYS A 141 3.70 -4.47 15.00
C LYS A 141 3.58 -5.83 14.29
N ALA A 142 3.84 -5.84 12.99
CA ALA A 142 3.73 -7.02 12.13
C ALA A 142 4.99 -7.89 12.06
N TRP A 143 6.09 -7.46 12.70
CA TRP A 143 7.40 -8.13 12.65
C TRP A 143 7.93 -8.29 11.22
N LEU A 144 7.75 -7.25 10.40
CA LEU A 144 8.15 -7.22 8.99
C LEU A 144 9.53 -6.59 8.82
N GLU A 145 10.57 -7.36 9.09
CA GLU A 145 11.97 -6.89 9.12
C GLU A 145 12.40 -6.20 7.81
N ARG A 146 12.08 -6.78 6.65
CA ARG A 146 12.45 -6.15 5.36
C ARG A 146 11.66 -4.89 5.11
N SER A 147 10.37 -4.87 5.44
CA SER A 147 9.50 -3.72 5.28
C SER A 147 9.94 -2.57 6.18
N ILE A 148 10.37 -2.87 7.41
CA ILE A 148 11.01 -1.91 8.31
C ILE A 148 12.28 -1.34 7.67
N ALA A 149 13.17 -2.21 7.16
CA ALA A 149 14.41 -1.77 6.53
C ALA A 149 14.15 -0.87 5.31
N ILE A 150 13.16 -1.21 4.48
CA ILE A 150 12.74 -0.41 3.33
C ILE A 150 12.17 0.94 3.78
N LEU A 151 11.25 0.96 4.75
CA LEU A 151 10.66 2.21 5.26
C LEU A 151 11.73 3.14 5.85
N LEU A 152 12.69 2.60 6.60
CA LEU A 152 13.81 3.39 7.14
C LEU A 152 14.67 3.98 6.02
N ARG A 153 14.98 3.21 4.96
CA ARG A 153 15.70 3.71 3.78
C ARG A 153 14.95 4.80 3.03
N LEU A 154 13.62 4.74 3.05
CA LEU A 154 12.74 5.74 2.44
C LEU A 154 12.50 6.98 3.33
N GLY A 155 13.07 7.03 4.55
CA GLY A 155 12.97 8.17 5.46
C GLY A 155 11.87 8.06 6.52
N GLY A 156 11.38 6.84 6.79
CA GLY A 156 10.46 6.57 7.88
C GLY A 156 11.07 6.87 9.25
N THR A 157 10.33 7.61 10.08
CA THR A 157 10.80 8.06 11.39
C THR A 157 10.48 7.03 12.49
N PRO A 158 11.49 6.41 13.13
CA PRO A 158 11.25 5.42 14.20
C PRO A 158 10.76 6.04 15.51
N LEU A 159 10.88 7.36 15.65
CA LEU A 159 10.51 8.10 16.86
C LEU A 159 9.10 8.71 16.79
N ALA A 160 8.37 8.51 15.69
CA ALA A 160 6.99 8.97 15.59
C ALA A 160 6.15 8.36 16.73
N ARG A 161 5.28 9.16 17.34
CA ARG A 161 4.38 8.73 18.42
C ARG A 161 2.95 8.65 17.90
N ASN A 162 2.32 7.50 18.04
CA ASN A 162 0.90 7.32 17.79
C ASN A 162 0.03 7.82 18.96
N HIS A 163 -1.30 7.80 18.80
CA HIS A 163 -2.24 8.29 19.81
C HIS A 163 -2.26 7.46 21.11
N ARG A 164 -1.61 6.29 21.16
CA ARG A 164 -1.53 5.44 22.35
C ARG A 164 -0.46 5.88 23.37
N ARG A 165 0.43 6.80 23.00
CA ARG A 165 1.53 7.29 23.84
C ARG A 165 1.53 8.81 24.07
N ARG A 166 0.35 9.44 23.96
CA ARG A 166 0.12 10.82 24.41
C ARG A 166 0.03 10.88 25.93
#